data_AF-A0A4U6RAK6-F1
#
_entry.id   AF-A0A4U6RAK6-F1
#
_cell.length_a   1.000
_cell.length_b   1.000
_cell.length_c   1.000
_cell.angle_alpha   90.00
_cell.angle_beta   90.00
_cell.angle_gamma   90.00
#
_symmetry.space_group_name_H-M   'P 1'
#
loop_
_entity.id
_entity.type
_entity.pdbx_description
1 polymer ?
#
loop_
_entity_poly.entity_id
_entity_poly.type
_entity_poly.pdbx_seq_one_letter_code
_entity_poly.pdbx_strand_id
1 'polypeptide(L)'
;MQQQAEQLVQEGLTQKVLGEPEAKLMRTPRGHQVAYNAQIAVDAEHALIVAFDLTNQGNDLQQLHPMALQGKAAVGVDQVSVVADTGYANGAHGKQCEQDGITAIVPHGERVNPKGKQYFSRDQFSYDRESDSWDCPAGEVLQLFKTSHTKQKKEYRTQACPACPLKAHCTEAAQRIIVRGFHEDDRQAMHQRAIADPGWMKLRRQVAEHPFGT
;
A
#
# COMPACT_ATOMS: atom_id res chain seq x y z
N MET A 1 30.35 8.88 23.18
CA MET A 1 29.77 8.39 21.90
C MET A 1 29.90 6.88 21.74
N GLN A 2 31.07 6.26 21.97
CA GLN A 2 31.26 4.81 21.80
C GLN A 2 30.35 3.95 22.70
N GLN A 3 30.23 4.29 23.99
CA GLN A 3 29.27 3.63 24.91
C GLN A 3 27.80 3.77 24.49
N GLN A 4 27.41 4.90 23.90
CA GLN A 4 26.03 5.11 23.44
C GLN A 4 25.73 4.28 22.18
N ALA A 5 26.72 4.12 21.29
CA ALA A 5 26.60 3.26 20.11
C ALA A 5 26.57 1.76 20.51
N GLU A 6 27.38 1.35 21.48
CA GLU A 6 27.37 -0.02 22.02
C GLU A 6 26.04 -0.34 22.72
N GLN A 7 25.49 0.61 23.47
CA GLN A 7 24.17 0.47 24.10
C GLN A 7 23.04 0.36 23.08
N LEU A 8 23.08 1.15 21.99
CA LEU A 8 22.13 1.03 20.88
C LEU A 8 22.16 -0.37 20.27
N VAL A 9 23.35 -0.93 20.03
CA VAL A 9 23.51 -2.28 19.47
C VAL A 9 23.00 -3.35 20.45
N GLN A 10 23.29 -3.23 21.76
CA GLN A 10 22.79 -4.15 22.78
C GLN A 10 21.26 -4.12 22.92
N GLU A 11 20.65 -2.93 22.79
CA GLU A 11 19.20 -2.73 22.85
C GLU A 11 18.51 -3.03 21.50
N GLY A 12 19.27 -3.38 20.45
CA GLY A 12 18.74 -3.61 19.10
C GLY A 12 18.16 -2.35 18.43
N LEU A 13 18.56 -1.17 18.89
CA LEU A 13 18.08 0.12 18.44
C LEU A 13 19.00 0.72 17.37
N THR A 14 18.42 1.29 16.32
CA THR A 14 19.16 2.06 15.30
C THR A 14 19.29 3.53 15.66
N GLN A 15 18.47 4.02 16.59
CA GLN A 15 18.44 5.40 17.04
C GLN A 15 17.86 5.52 18.45
N LYS A 16 18.31 6.53 19.19
CA LYS A 16 17.84 6.89 20.53
C LYS A 16 17.66 8.39 20.62
N VAL A 17 16.45 8.82 20.96
CA VAL A 17 16.11 10.21 21.23
C VAL A 17 16.33 10.45 22.71
N LEU A 18 17.09 11.50 23.05
CA LEU A 18 17.34 11.86 24.44
C LEU A 18 16.11 12.57 25.02
N GLY A 19 15.68 12.18 26.22
CA GLY A 19 14.48 12.73 26.87
C GLY A 19 13.18 12.01 26.51
N GLU A 20 13.06 11.51 25.28
CA GLU A 20 11.87 10.81 24.77
C GLU A 20 12.26 9.48 24.10
N PRO A 21 12.58 8.41 24.86
CA PRO A 21 13.16 7.18 24.32
C PRO A 21 12.27 6.43 23.31
N GLU A 22 10.95 6.61 23.46
CA GLU A 22 9.95 5.98 22.61
C GLU A 22 9.79 6.71 21.27
N ALA A 23 10.18 7.98 21.16
CA ALA A 23 10.12 8.74 19.92
C ALA A 23 11.21 8.30 18.93
N LYS A 24 10.99 8.60 17.65
CA LYS A 24 11.93 8.28 16.57
C LYS A 24 12.15 9.49 15.67
N LEU A 25 13.35 9.60 15.11
CA LEU A 25 13.62 10.53 14.02
C LEU A 25 12.91 9.99 12.77
N MET A 26 11.97 10.78 12.26
CA MET A 26 11.12 10.43 11.12
C MET A 26 11.25 11.49 10.03
N ARG A 27 11.08 11.06 8.77
CA ARG A 27 11.00 11.98 7.63
C ARG A 27 9.60 12.60 7.60
N THR A 28 9.55 13.93 7.61
CA THR A 28 8.32 14.72 7.46
C THR A 28 8.43 15.61 6.23
N PRO A 29 7.34 16.27 5.77
CA PRO A 29 7.41 17.25 4.70
C PRO A 29 8.38 18.42 4.97
N ARG A 30 8.65 18.73 6.25
CA ARG A 30 9.58 19.79 6.68
C ARG A 30 11.00 19.31 6.95
N GLY A 31 11.33 18.07 6.60
CA GLY A 31 12.62 17.44 6.90
C GLY A 31 12.51 16.39 8.01
N HIS A 32 13.63 16.03 8.63
CA HIS A 32 13.62 15.03 9.69
C HIS A 32 13.25 15.66 11.04
N GLN A 33 12.30 15.06 11.75
CA GLN A 33 11.85 15.51 13.06
C GLN A 33 11.73 14.33 14.02
N VAL A 34 12.00 14.57 15.30
CA VAL A 34 11.68 13.61 16.37
C VAL A 34 10.18 13.66 16.57
N ALA A 35 9.50 12.55 16.30
CA ALA A 35 8.04 12.48 16.33
C ALA A 35 7.54 11.05 16.60
N TYR A 36 6.24 10.96 16.85
CA TYR A 36 5.44 9.76 16.67
C TYR A 36 4.60 9.91 15.40
N ASN A 37 4.27 8.80 14.77
CA ASN A 37 3.25 8.76 13.73
C ASN A 37 1.89 8.52 14.38
N ALA A 38 1.13 9.60 14.56
CA ALA A 38 -0.21 9.56 15.12
C ALA A 38 -1.24 9.14 14.08
N GLN A 39 -2.09 8.19 14.47
CA GLN A 39 -3.15 7.61 13.64
C GLN A 39 -4.48 7.88 14.32
N ILE A 40 -5.50 8.30 13.56
CA ILE A 40 -6.85 8.48 14.08
C ILE A 40 -7.88 7.89 13.12
N ALA A 41 -8.98 7.39 13.67
CA ALA A 41 -10.20 7.09 12.93
C ALA A 41 -11.34 7.95 13.49
N VAL A 42 -12.12 8.54 12.59
CA VAL A 42 -13.19 9.45 12.94
C VAL A 42 -14.49 8.89 12.38
N ASP A 43 -15.52 8.85 13.21
CA ASP A 43 -16.87 8.53 12.76
C ASP A 43 -17.42 9.69 11.91
N ALA A 44 -17.86 9.37 10.70
CA ALA A 44 -18.31 10.36 9.74
C ALA A 44 -19.69 10.94 10.07
N GLU A 45 -20.52 10.24 10.84
CA GLU A 45 -21.86 10.69 11.20
C GLU A 45 -21.82 11.70 12.36
N HIS A 46 -21.07 11.39 13.42
CA HIS A 46 -21.04 12.20 14.64
C HIS A 46 -19.79 13.09 14.75
N ALA A 47 -18.85 12.99 13.81
CA ALA A 47 -17.56 13.70 13.82
C ALA A 47 -16.74 13.46 15.10
N LEU A 48 -16.85 12.25 15.68
CA LEU A 48 -16.13 11.85 16.88
C LEU A 48 -14.92 10.99 16.53
N ILE A 49 -13.81 11.19 17.24
CA ILE A 49 -12.67 10.28 17.15
C ILE A 49 -13.05 8.97 17.85
N VAL A 50 -13.07 7.88 17.08
CA VAL A 50 -13.47 6.54 17.55
C VAL A 50 -12.29 5.60 17.75
N ALA A 51 -11.14 5.90 17.16
CA ALA A 51 -9.88 5.22 17.45
C ALA A 51 -8.70 6.17 17.32
N PHE A 52 -7.65 5.92 18.10
CA PHE A 52 -6.38 6.62 18.00
C PHE A 52 -5.24 5.66 18.34
N ASP A 53 -4.07 5.86 17.71
CA ASP A 53 -2.85 5.14 18.06
C ASP A 53 -1.60 5.99 17.78
N LEU A 54 -0.50 5.72 18.48
CA LEU A 54 0.80 6.32 18.27
C LEU A 54 1.80 5.25 17.87
N THR A 55 2.34 5.36 16.66
CA THR A 55 3.27 4.36 16.13
C THR A 55 4.63 4.97 15.83
N ASN A 56 5.64 4.10 15.81
CA ASN A 56 6.99 4.45 15.37
C ASN A 56 7.25 4.16 13.89
N GLN A 57 6.19 3.85 13.12
CA GLN A 57 6.30 3.61 11.70
C GLN A 57 6.36 4.94 10.95
N GLY A 58 7.41 5.14 10.14
CA GLY A 58 7.58 6.38 9.38
C GLY A 58 6.62 6.56 8.19
N ASN A 59 5.68 5.64 7.98
CA ASN A 59 4.63 5.72 6.97
C ASN A 59 3.37 4.94 7.42
N ASP A 60 2.28 5.15 6.71
CA ASP A 60 0.94 4.66 7.09
C ASP A 60 0.56 3.32 6.43
N LEU A 61 1.46 2.70 5.65
CA LEU A 61 1.14 1.51 4.85
C LEU A 61 0.68 0.32 5.69
N GLN A 62 1.01 0.29 6.98
CA GLN A 62 0.62 -0.80 7.90
C GLN A 62 -0.44 -0.37 8.92
N GLN A 63 -1.11 0.77 8.72
CA GLN A 63 -2.01 1.34 9.72
C GLN A 63 -3.49 1.23 9.34
N LEU A 64 -3.82 0.81 8.11
CA LEU A 64 -5.22 0.75 7.64
C LEU A 64 -6.08 -0.20 8.47
N HIS A 65 -5.78 -1.49 8.41
CA HIS A 65 -6.56 -2.53 9.09
C HIS A 65 -6.61 -2.37 10.62
N PRO A 66 -5.49 -2.14 11.35
CA PRO A 66 -5.54 -1.94 12.80
C PRO A 66 -6.47 -0.80 13.24
N MET A 67 -6.38 0.36 12.59
CA MET A 67 -7.22 1.51 12.91
C MET A 67 -8.69 1.29 12.54
N ALA A 68 -8.93 0.66 11.39
CA ALA A 68 -10.27 0.32 10.94
C ALA A 68 -10.97 -0.66 11.91
N LEU A 69 -10.24 -1.66 12.39
CA LEU A 69 -10.76 -2.66 13.32
C LEU A 69 -11.10 -2.04 14.69
N GLN A 70 -10.23 -1.17 15.21
CA GLN A 70 -10.50 -0.42 16.44
C GLN A 70 -11.72 0.50 16.29
N GLY A 71 -11.80 1.25 15.19
CA GLY A 71 -12.93 2.13 14.90
C GLY A 71 -14.25 1.36 14.78
N LYS A 72 -14.25 0.23 14.06
CA LYS A 72 -15.41 -0.66 13.97
C LYS A 72 -15.88 -1.14 15.36
N ALA A 73 -14.95 -1.59 16.19
CA ALA A 73 -15.26 -2.05 17.54
C ALA A 73 -15.84 -0.93 18.43
N ALA A 74 -15.30 0.29 18.32
CA ALA A 74 -15.78 1.45 19.08
C ALA A 74 -17.18 1.91 18.65
N VAL A 75 -17.49 1.85 17.35
CA VAL A 75 -18.84 2.16 16.83
C VAL A 75 -19.83 1.02 17.12
N GLY A 76 -19.35 -0.20 17.34
CA GLY A 76 -20.17 -1.33 17.79
C GLY A 76 -21.05 -1.93 16.69
N VAL A 77 -20.57 -1.93 15.44
CA VAL A 77 -21.30 -2.45 14.26
C VAL A 77 -20.56 -3.59 13.58
N ASP A 78 -21.31 -4.47 12.90
CA ASP A 78 -20.75 -5.65 12.22
C ASP A 78 -20.11 -5.33 10.87
N GLN A 79 -20.48 -4.23 10.24
CA GLN A 79 -19.93 -3.80 8.95
C GLN A 79 -19.71 -2.29 8.93
N VAL A 80 -18.56 -1.87 8.38
CA VAL A 80 -18.22 -0.45 8.18
C VAL A 80 -17.56 -0.25 6.83
N SER A 81 -17.69 0.96 6.27
CA SER A 81 -16.82 1.42 5.19
C SER A 81 -15.76 2.35 5.77
N VAL A 82 -14.50 2.10 5.44
CA VAL A 82 -13.37 2.93 5.89
C VAL A 82 -12.74 3.61 4.70
N VAL A 83 -12.61 4.93 4.82
CA VAL A 83 -12.04 5.78 3.78
C VAL A 83 -10.71 6.35 4.28
N ALA A 84 -9.63 6.13 3.54
CA ALA A 84 -8.30 6.61 3.90
C ALA A 84 -7.56 7.20 2.68
N ASP A 85 -6.44 7.88 2.92
CA ASP A 85 -5.62 8.42 1.85
C ASP A 85 -4.65 7.37 1.25
N THR A 86 -3.94 7.77 0.19
CA THR A 86 -3.00 6.93 -0.55
C THR A 86 -1.87 6.33 0.30
N GLY A 87 -1.51 6.94 1.44
CA GLY A 87 -0.50 6.44 2.36
C GLY A 87 -0.87 5.08 2.96
N TYR A 88 -2.17 4.77 3.02
CA TYR A 88 -2.73 3.53 3.57
C TYR A 88 -2.93 2.43 2.51
N ALA A 89 -2.49 2.66 1.26
CA ALA A 89 -2.79 1.78 0.11
C ALA A 89 -2.03 0.44 0.13
N ASN A 90 -2.38 -0.45 1.06
CA ASN A 90 -1.79 -1.77 1.25
C ASN A 90 -2.84 -2.88 1.03
N GLY A 91 -2.65 -3.67 -0.01
CA GLY A 91 -3.58 -4.76 -0.35
C GLY A 91 -3.69 -5.84 0.72
N ALA A 92 -2.62 -6.14 1.48
CA ALA A 92 -2.71 -7.13 2.54
C ALA A 92 -3.68 -6.68 3.63
N HIS A 93 -3.62 -5.40 3.99
CA HIS A 93 -4.55 -4.79 4.95
C HIS A 93 -5.95 -4.66 4.35
N GLY A 94 -6.07 -4.38 3.05
CA GLY A 94 -7.35 -4.44 2.34
C GLY A 94 -8.01 -5.81 2.46
N LYS A 95 -7.26 -6.90 2.23
CA LYS A 95 -7.75 -8.27 2.42
C LYS A 95 -8.23 -8.53 3.85
N GLN A 96 -7.43 -8.13 4.85
CA GLN A 96 -7.78 -8.29 6.25
C GLN A 96 -9.04 -7.49 6.62
N CYS A 97 -9.19 -6.27 6.07
CA CYS A 97 -10.40 -5.49 6.24
C CYS A 97 -11.64 -6.25 5.73
N GLU A 98 -11.61 -6.79 4.51
CA GLU A 98 -12.74 -7.56 3.96
C GLU A 98 -13.08 -8.77 4.82
N GLN A 99 -12.07 -9.48 5.33
CA GLN A 99 -12.25 -10.63 6.21
C GLN A 99 -12.96 -10.27 7.53
N ASP A 100 -12.74 -9.06 8.02
CA ASP A 100 -13.34 -8.53 9.24
C ASP A 100 -14.58 -7.65 8.95
N GLY A 101 -15.21 -7.76 7.78
CA GLY A 101 -16.43 -7.01 7.44
C GLY A 101 -16.22 -5.50 7.27
N ILE A 102 -15.00 -5.08 6.95
CA ILE A 102 -14.62 -3.69 6.71
C ILE A 102 -14.41 -3.50 5.22
N THR A 103 -15.23 -2.66 4.59
CA THR A 103 -15.04 -2.27 3.19
C THR A 103 -14.04 -1.12 3.12
N ALA A 104 -12.81 -1.41 2.71
CA ALA A 104 -11.78 -0.40 2.57
C ALA A 104 -11.88 0.36 1.23
N ILE A 105 -11.79 1.69 1.30
CA ILE A 105 -11.90 2.64 0.19
C ILE A 105 -10.67 3.55 0.22
N VAL A 106 -9.65 3.13 -0.52
CA VAL A 106 -8.32 3.74 -0.45
C VAL A 106 -7.77 3.91 -1.87
N PRO A 107 -7.51 5.13 -2.34
CA PRO A 107 -6.91 5.33 -3.65
C PRO A 107 -5.46 4.87 -3.63
N HIS A 108 -4.91 4.51 -4.79
CA HIS A 108 -3.47 4.33 -4.94
C HIS A 108 -2.95 5.06 -6.16
N GLY A 109 -1.70 5.53 -6.10
CA GLY A 109 -1.03 6.04 -7.29
C GLY A 109 -0.83 4.95 -8.34
N GLU A 110 -1.01 5.28 -9.61
CA GLU A 110 -0.52 4.42 -10.70
C GLU A 110 1.01 4.34 -10.62
N ARG A 111 1.56 3.13 -10.77
CA ARG A 111 3.00 2.97 -10.91
C ARG A 111 3.40 3.40 -12.32
N VAL A 112 3.63 4.70 -12.50
CA VAL A 112 4.18 5.22 -13.75
C VAL A 112 5.57 4.63 -13.92
N ASN A 113 5.82 3.99 -15.07
CA ASN A 113 7.12 3.42 -15.37
C ASN A 113 8.15 4.57 -15.46
N PRO A 114 9.17 4.62 -14.57
CA PRO A 114 10.11 5.75 -14.54
C PRO A 114 10.92 5.88 -15.83
N LYS A 115 11.00 4.81 -16.64
CA LYS A 115 11.79 4.73 -17.88
C LYS A 115 11.05 5.21 -19.15
N GLY A 116 9.91 5.90 -19.00
CA GLY A 116 9.19 6.54 -20.10
C GLY A 116 8.24 5.62 -20.89
N LYS A 117 7.57 6.20 -21.90
CA LYS A 117 6.51 5.57 -22.73
C LYS A 117 7.03 4.67 -23.87
N GLN A 118 8.34 4.45 -23.96
CA GLN A 118 8.96 3.74 -25.09
C GLN A 118 8.62 2.25 -25.14
N TYR A 119 8.37 1.63 -23.98
CA TYR A 119 8.03 0.22 -23.87
C TYR A 119 6.57 0.02 -23.52
N PHE A 120 5.99 -1.10 -23.95
CA PHE A 120 4.67 -1.53 -23.53
C PHE A 120 4.56 -1.44 -22.01
N SER A 121 3.55 -0.72 -21.58
CA SER A 121 3.18 -0.53 -20.19
C SER A 121 2.46 -1.77 -19.68
N ARG A 122 2.38 -1.95 -18.35
CA ARG A 122 1.84 -3.18 -17.77
C ARG A 122 0.34 -3.36 -18.04
N ASP A 123 -0.40 -2.26 -18.17
CA ASP A 123 -1.81 -2.19 -18.55
C ASP A 123 -2.11 -2.77 -19.94
N GLN A 124 -1.11 -2.91 -20.81
CA GLN A 124 -1.26 -3.61 -22.09
C GLN A 124 -1.15 -5.15 -21.95
N PHE A 125 -0.88 -5.65 -20.75
CA PHE A 125 -0.88 -7.07 -20.42
C PHE A 125 -2.14 -7.37 -19.61
N SER A 126 -2.82 -8.45 -19.95
CA SER A 126 -4.03 -8.89 -19.24
C SER A 126 -3.68 -10.03 -18.30
N TYR A 127 -4.18 -9.97 -17.06
CA TYR A 127 -3.98 -11.05 -16.09
C TYR A 127 -5.20 -11.97 -16.07
N ASP A 128 -4.99 -13.25 -16.32
CA ASP A 128 -5.99 -14.29 -16.12
C ASP A 128 -5.84 -14.90 -14.73
N ARG A 129 -6.90 -14.76 -13.93
CA ARG A 129 -6.94 -15.28 -12.56
C ARG A 129 -7.14 -16.79 -12.50
N GLU A 130 -7.83 -17.37 -13.48
CA GLU A 130 -8.16 -18.79 -13.48
C GLU A 130 -6.91 -19.62 -13.77
N SER A 131 -6.12 -19.20 -14.76
CA SER A 131 -4.86 -19.87 -15.14
C SER A 131 -3.62 -19.38 -14.38
N ASP A 132 -3.73 -18.34 -13.55
CA ASP A 132 -2.60 -17.62 -12.93
C ASP A 132 -1.50 -17.30 -13.97
N SER A 133 -1.90 -16.62 -15.04
CA SER A 133 -1.02 -16.28 -16.16
C SER A 133 -1.28 -14.88 -16.72
N TRP A 134 -0.39 -14.37 -17.56
CA TRP A 134 -0.58 -13.08 -18.22
C TRP A 134 -0.54 -13.20 -19.74
N ASP A 135 -1.48 -12.57 -20.42
CA ASP A 135 -1.46 -12.41 -21.87
C ASP A 135 -0.71 -11.14 -22.25
N CYS A 136 0.23 -11.26 -23.20
CA CYS A 136 0.94 -10.10 -23.73
C CYS A 136 0.35 -9.58 -25.05
N PRO A 137 0.69 -8.34 -25.46
CA PRO A 137 0.24 -7.77 -26.73
C PRO A 137 0.60 -8.57 -28.00
N ALA A 138 1.56 -9.49 -27.90
CA ALA A 138 1.95 -10.38 -28.99
C ALA A 138 1.12 -11.67 -29.06
N GLY A 139 0.14 -11.87 -28.16
CA GLY A 139 -0.68 -13.08 -28.08
C GLY A 139 -0.01 -14.26 -27.35
N GLU A 140 1.18 -14.06 -26.79
CA GLU A 140 1.90 -15.08 -26.01
C GLU A 140 1.52 -15.04 -24.52
N VAL A 141 1.45 -16.21 -23.89
CA VAL A 141 1.13 -16.36 -22.48
C VAL A 141 2.41 -16.39 -21.63
N LEU A 142 2.47 -15.53 -20.61
CA LEU A 142 3.52 -15.48 -19.60
C LEU A 142 3.09 -16.33 -18.40
N GLN A 143 3.85 -17.40 -18.16
CA GLN A 143 3.62 -18.34 -17.07
C GLN A 143 4.41 -17.95 -15.82
N LEU A 144 3.89 -18.34 -14.64
CA LEU A 144 4.59 -18.18 -13.38
C LEU A 144 5.92 -18.93 -13.41
N PHE A 145 7.03 -18.23 -13.16
CA PHE A 145 8.35 -18.87 -13.10
C PHE A 145 9.06 -18.69 -11.75
N LYS A 146 8.62 -17.74 -10.93
CA LYS A 146 9.23 -17.50 -9.62
C LYS A 146 8.23 -16.89 -8.64
N THR A 147 8.24 -17.43 -7.43
CA THR A 147 7.48 -16.91 -6.28
C THR A 147 8.45 -16.53 -5.17
N SER A 148 8.27 -15.36 -4.58
CA SER A 148 9.03 -14.92 -3.41
C SER A 148 8.07 -14.59 -2.28
N HIS A 149 8.06 -15.43 -1.24
CA HIS A 149 7.24 -15.19 -0.04
C HIS A 149 7.80 -14.05 0.82
N THR A 150 9.14 -13.94 0.94
CA THR A 150 9.77 -12.82 1.66
C THR A 150 9.43 -11.46 1.05
N LYS A 151 9.32 -11.37 -0.29
CA LYS A 151 8.93 -10.15 -0.99
C LYS A 151 7.45 -10.12 -1.37
N GLN A 152 6.68 -11.12 -0.96
CA GLN A 152 5.25 -11.30 -1.25
C GLN A 152 4.87 -10.99 -2.71
N LYS A 153 5.62 -11.58 -3.66
CA LYS A 153 5.44 -11.31 -5.11
C LYS A 153 5.64 -12.55 -5.98
N LYS A 154 5.00 -12.55 -7.13
CA LYS A 154 5.11 -13.52 -8.22
C LYS A 154 5.72 -12.86 -9.45
N GLU A 155 6.53 -13.61 -10.20
CA GLU A 155 7.16 -13.16 -11.44
C GLU A 155 6.80 -14.10 -12.59
N TYR A 156 6.41 -13.52 -13.72
CA TYR A 156 5.89 -14.22 -14.90
C TYR A 156 6.74 -13.90 -16.12
N ARG A 157 6.96 -14.89 -16.99
CA ARG A 157 7.71 -14.74 -18.24
C ARG A 157 7.25 -15.76 -19.29
N THR A 158 7.63 -15.52 -20.54
CA THR A 158 7.45 -16.48 -21.64
C THR A 158 8.80 -16.78 -22.32
N GLN A 159 8.94 -17.99 -22.85
CA GLN A 159 10.10 -18.37 -23.68
C GLN A 159 10.02 -17.83 -25.11
N ALA A 160 8.86 -17.33 -25.55
CA ALA A 160 8.66 -16.79 -26.89
C ALA A 160 9.33 -15.42 -27.14
N CYS A 161 9.73 -14.70 -26.09
CA CYS A 161 10.27 -13.34 -26.21
C CYS A 161 11.45 -13.19 -27.20
N PRO A 162 12.47 -14.08 -27.26
CA PRO A 162 13.62 -13.90 -28.14
C PRO A 162 13.27 -13.85 -29.63
N ALA A 163 12.22 -14.56 -30.06
CA ALA A 163 11.75 -14.59 -31.45
C ALA A 163 10.55 -13.65 -31.71
N CYS A 164 10.11 -12.90 -30.70
CA CYS A 164 8.92 -12.06 -30.78
C CYS A 164 9.15 -10.81 -31.65
N PRO A 165 8.31 -10.55 -32.67
CA PRO A 165 8.46 -9.38 -33.54
C PRO A 165 8.23 -8.05 -32.80
N LEU A 166 7.49 -8.07 -31.70
CA LEU A 166 7.21 -6.89 -30.88
C LEU A 166 8.26 -6.62 -29.80
N LYS A 167 9.35 -7.40 -29.74
CA LYS A 167 10.36 -7.31 -28.66
C LYS A 167 10.93 -5.90 -28.49
N ALA A 168 11.23 -5.21 -29.59
CA ALA A 168 11.78 -3.85 -29.58
C ALA A 168 10.86 -2.84 -28.89
N HIS A 169 9.54 -3.05 -28.92
CA HIS A 169 8.55 -2.22 -28.23
C HIS A 169 8.22 -2.75 -26.83
N CYS A 170 8.74 -3.92 -26.44
CA CYS A 170 8.39 -4.59 -25.19
C CYS A 170 9.47 -4.47 -24.12
N THR A 171 10.74 -4.76 -24.43
CA THR A 171 11.86 -4.72 -23.48
C THR A 171 13.23 -4.89 -24.18
N GLU A 172 14.27 -4.27 -23.63
CA GLU A 172 15.67 -4.53 -24.00
C GLU A 172 16.20 -5.85 -23.42
N ALA A 173 15.60 -6.33 -22.33
CA ALA A 173 16.03 -7.57 -21.68
C ALA A 173 15.81 -8.78 -22.58
N ALA A 174 16.48 -9.90 -22.27
CA ALA A 174 16.28 -11.15 -22.99
C ALA A 174 14.79 -11.57 -23.05
N GLN A 175 14.06 -11.35 -21.96
CA GLN A 175 12.65 -11.66 -21.79
C GLN A 175 11.96 -10.55 -20.98
N ARG A 176 10.67 -10.34 -21.23
CA ARG A 176 9.83 -9.47 -20.41
C ARG A 176 9.43 -10.21 -19.14
N ILE A 177 9.66 -9.59 -17.99
CA ILE A 177 9.22 -10.10 -16.69
C ILE A 177 8.10 -9.19 -16.18
N ILE A 178 6.94 -9.79 -15.90
CA ILE A 178 5.85 -9.12 -15.20
C ILE A 178 5.89 -9.53 -13.74
N VAL A 179 5.83 -8.54 -12.85
CA VAL A 179 5.81 -8.75 -11.40
C VAL A 179 4.41 -8.42 -10.89
N ARG A 180 3.85 -9.35 -10.11
CA ARG A 180 2.54 -9.19 -9.46
C ARG A 180 2.68 -9.37 -7.95
N GLY A 181 2.10 -8.48 -7.17
CA GLY A 181 2.02 -8.65 -5.71
C GLY A 181 0.98 -9.69 -5.32
N PHE A 182 1.15 -10.35 -4.16
CA PHE A 182 0.16 -11.33 -3.69
C PHE A 182 -1.23 -10.72 -3.44
N HIS A 183 -1.26 -9.48 -2.97
CA HIS A 183 -2.48 -8.74 -2.63
C HIS A 183 -2.77 -7.60 -3.61
N GLU A 184 -2.37 -7.77 -4.86
CA GLU A 184 -2.56 -6.72 -5.85
C GLU A 184 -4.03 -6.50 -6.20
N ASP A 185 -4.84 -7.56 -6.23
CA ASP A 185 -6.28 -7.48 -6.45
C ASP A 185 -6.99 -6.76 -5.31
N ASP A 186 -6.64 -7.08 -4.06
CA ASP A 186 -7.21 -6.41 -2.88
C ASP A 186 -6.93 -4.90 -2.92
N ARG A 187 -5.70 -4.52 -3.27
CA ARG A 187 -5.30 -3.11 -3.44
C ARG A 187 -6.04 -2.44 -4.59
N GLN A 188 -6.23 -3.14 -5.70
CA GLN A 188 -6.98 -2.64 -6.85
C GLN A 188 -8.45 -2.45 -6.50
N ALA A 189 -9.07 -3.38 -5.77
CA ALA A 189 -10.47 -3.29 -5.35
C ALA A 189 -10.72 -2.05 -4.48
N MET A 190 -9.86 -1.79 -3.49
CA MET A 190 -9.94 -0.57 -2.68
C MET A 190 -9.89 0.71 -3.54
N HIS A 191 -8.99 0.73 -4.53
CA HIS A 191 -8.84 1.88 -5.41
C HIS A 191 -10.03 2.05 -6.36
N GLN A 192 -10.55 0.97 -6.92
CA GLN A 192 -11.74 1.00 -7.78
C GLN A 192 -12.94 1.59 -7.05
N ARG A 193 -13.16 1.23 -5.78
CA ARG A 193 -14.21 1.86 -4.95
C ARG A 193 -13.98 3.36 -4.76
N ALA A 194 -12.74 3.76 -4.52
CA ALA A 194 -12.38 5.16 -4.29
C ALA A 194 -12.57 6.04 -5.55
N ILE A 195 -12.39 5.48 -6.75
CA ILE A 195 -12.60 6.23 -8.01
C ILE A 195 -14.01 6.12 -8.56
N ALA A 196 -14.76 5.07 -8.20
CA ALA A 196 -16.13 4.86 -8.65
C ALA A 196 -17.08 5.94 -8.11
N ASP A 197 -16.82 6.45 -6.90
CA ASP A 197 -17.53 7.58 -6.33
C ASP A 197 -16.54 8.61 -5.73
N PRO A 198 -16.35 9.77 -6.39
CA PRO A 198 -15.53 10.86 -5.86
C PRO A 198 -16.00 11.41 -4.51
N GLY A 199 -17.25 11.15 -4.11
CA GLY A 199 -17.84 11.52 -2.83
C GLY A 199 -17.04 10.99 -1.64
N TRP A 200 -16.43 9.81 -1.75
CA TRP A 200 -15.61 9.23 -0.68
C TRP A 200 -14.42 10.09 -0.30
N MET A 201 -13.65 10.55 -1.29
CA MET A 201 -12.47 11.38 -1.03
C MET A 201 -12.85 12.78 -0.54
N LYS A 202 -14.02 13.29 -0.96
CA LYS A 202 -14.58 14.54 -0.44
C LYS A 202 -14.96 14.39 1.04
N LEU A 203 -15.66 13.32 1.40
CA LEU A 203 -16.04 13.01 2.78
C LEU A 203 -14.81 12.87 3.68
N ARG A 204 -13.81 12.09 3.23
CA ARG A 204 -12.54 11.93 3.97
C ARG A 204 -11.89 13.27 4.29
N ARG A 205 -11.81 14.19 3.32
CA ARG A 205 -11.23 15.53 3.53
C ARG A 205 -12.03 16.32 4.58
N GLN A 206 -13.36 16.24 4.58
CA GLN A 206 -14.20 16.98 5.53
C GLN A 206 -14.11 16.42 6.95
N VAL A 207 -14.00 15.10 7.10
CA VAL A 207 -14.09 14.42 8.41
C VAL A 207 -12.72 14.26 9.05
N ALA A 208 -11.70 13.78 8.32
CA ALA A 208 -10.40 13.44 8.90
C ALA A 208 -9.54 14.66 9.25
N GLU A 209 -9.79 15.81 8.63
CA GLU A 209 -9.03 17.05 8.87
C GLU A 209 -9.61 17.88 10.03
N HIS A 210 -10.91 17.73 10.31
CA HIS A 210 -11.61 18.50 11.35
C HIS A 210 -10.97 18.39 12.75
N PRO A 211 -10.49 17.22 13.22
CA PRO A 211 -9.85 17.12 14.53
C PRO A 211 -8.55 17.92 14.68
N PHE A 212 -7.90 18.28 13.57
CA PHE A 212 -6.62 18.99 13.57
C PHE A 212 -6.76 20.51 13.43
N GLY A 213 -8.00 21.02 13.42
CA GLY A 213 -8.32 22.44 13.29
C GLY A 213 -8.63 22.84 11.84
N THR A 214 -9.65 23.68 11.69
CA THR A 214 -10.09 24.30 10.42
C THR A 214 -9.74 25.78 10.40
#